data_AF-A0A532TRP7-F1
#
_entry.id   AF-A0A532TRP7-F1
#
_cell.length_a   1.000
_cell.length_b   1.000
_cell.length_c   1.000
_cell.angle_alpha   90.00
_cell.angle_beta   90.00
_cell.angle_gamma   90.00
#
_symmetry.space_group_name_H-M   'P 1'
#
loop_
_entity.id
_entity.type
_entity.pdbx_description
1 polymer ?
#
loop_
_entity_poly.entity_id
_entity_poly.type
_entity_poly.pdbx_seq_one_letter_code
_entity_poly.pdbx_strand_id
1 'polypeptide(L)' 'MLENGDSTWLTLEPRATGEQTIQIFLMSSDGTIIEGKTRTIKVTKDMKTYLKKLTSIGSLLGGLAVPLAKVLPSMIG' A
#
# COMPACT_ATOMS: atom_id res chain seq x y z
N MET A 1 16.13 -27.28 2.29
CA MET A 1 15.22 -27.72 3.36
C MET A 1 15.27 -26.66 4.44
N LEU A 2 14.14 -26.26 5.02
CA LEU A 2 14.16 -25.43 6.23
C LEU A 2 14.47 -26.37 7.40
N GLU A 3 15.52 -26.07 8.15
CA GLU A 3 15.92 -26.82 9.34
C GLU A 3 15.13 -26.35 10.56
N ASN A 4 15.13 -27.17 11.62
CA ASN A 4 14.42 -26.82 12.85
C ASN A 4 15.10 -25.61 13.51
N GLY A 5 14.35 -24.50 13.62
CA GLY A 5 14.87 -23.21 14.08
C GLY A 5 15.07 -22.18 12.96
N ASP A 6 14.97 -22.58 11.70
CA ASP A 6 15.06 -21.64 10.57
C ASP A 6 13.83 -20.73 10.51
N SER A 7 14.11 -19.44 10.29
CA SER A 7 13.09 -18.44 10.02
C SER A 7 13.18 -18.01 8.56
N THR A 8 12.05 -18.07 7.85
CA THR A 8 11.95 -17.53 6.48
C THR A 8 11.09 -16.28 6.48
N TRP A 9 11.49 -15.28 5.70
CA TRP A 9 10.74 -14.04 5.57
C TRP A 9 10.25 -13.82 4.15
N LEU A 10 8.93 -13.71 4.03
CA LEU A 10 8.21 -13.58 2.77
C LEU A 10 7.42 -12.29 2.80
N THR A 11 7.70 -11.40 1.85
CA THR A 11 6.93 -10.17 1.66
C THR A 11 5.92 -10.40 0.55
N LEU A 12 4.64 -10.10 0.81
CA LEU A 12 3.57 -10.23 -0.16
C LEU A 12 3.02 -8.86 -0.51
N GLU A 13 2.88 -8.59 -1.81
CA GLU A 13 2.24 -7.37 -2.29
C GLU A 13 0.72 -7.58 -2.47
N PRO A 14 -0.12 -6.74 -1.86
CA PRO A 14 -1.56 -6.86 -2.00
C PRO A 14 -2.01 -6.55 -3.44
N ARG A 15 -2.73 -7.48 -4.07
CA ARG A 15 -3.28 -7.28 -5.43
C ARG A 15 -4.62 -6.55 -5.47
N ALA A 16 -5.39 -6.63 -4.38
CA ALA A 16 -6.71 -6.03 -4.27
C ALA A 16 -7.01 -5.60 -2.82
N THR A 17 -7.94 -4.67 -2.65
CA THR A 17 -8.48 -4.34 -1.33
C THR A 17 -9.58 -5.31 -0.93
N GLY A 18 -9.74 -5.55 0.37
CA GLY A 18 -10.77 -6.45 0.91
C GLY A 18 -10.19 -7.46 1.90
N GLU A 19 -11.03 -8.39 2.31
CA GLU A 19 -10.58 -9.56 3.07
C GLU A 19 -9.92 -10.56 2.13
N GLN A 20 -8.75 -11.03 2.52
CA GLN A 20 -8.00 -12.06 1.82
C GLN A 20 -7.50 -13.08 2.82
N THR A 21 -7.16 -14.26 2.34
CA THR A 21 -6.69 -15.36 3.18
C THR A 21 -5.29 -15.74 2.76
N ILE A 22 -4.36 -15.72 3.71
CA ILE A 22 -3.02 -16.30 3.54
C ILE A 22 -3.04 -17.68 4.18
N GLN A 23 -2.58 -18.67 3.43
CA GLN A 23 -2.43 -20.05 3.90
C GLN A 23 -0.98 -20.46 3.73
N ILE A 24 -0.38 -20.92 4.82
CA ILE A 24 1.00 -21.39 4.84
C ILE A 24 0.95 -22.86 5.22
N PHE A 25 1.52 -23.71 4.38
CA PHE A 25 1.57 -25.16 4.59
C PHE A 25 3.02 -25.61 4.66
N LEU A 26 3.34 -26.40 5.69
CA LEU A 26 4.52 -27.23 5.73
C LEU A 26 4.19 -28.55 5.05
N MET A 27 4.86 -28.84 3.94
CA MET A 27 4.63 -30.04 3.16
C MET A 27 5.85 -30.96 3.25
N SER A 28 5.59 -32.26 3.32
CA SER A 28 6.57 -33.31 3.10
C SER A 28 6.95 -33.38 1.61
N SER A 29 8.07 -34.02 1.30
CA SER A 29 8.59 -34.15 -0.07
C SER A 29 7.66 -34.93 -1.01
N ASP A 30 6.74 -35.73 -0.46
CA ASP A 30 5.69 -36.46 -1.17
C ASP A 30 4.41 -35.63 -1.40
N GLY A 31 4.39 -34.37 -0.94
CA GLY A 31 3.24 -33.47 -1.06
C GLY A 31 2.23 -33.57 0.09
N THR A 32 2.46 -34.42 1.09
CA THR A 32 1.60 -34.52 2.27
C THR A 32 1.73 -33.28 3.14
N ILE A 33 0.62 -32.65 3.52
CA ILE A 33 0.61 -31.51 4.45
C ILE A 33 0.89 -32.03 5.87
N ILE A 34 2.00 -31.58 6.46
CA ILE A 34 2.40 -31.90 7.83
C ILE A 34 1.74 -30.92 8.81
N GLU A 35 1.79 -29.63 8.50
CA GLU A 35 1.22 -28.56 9.32
C GLU A 35 0.73 -27.41 8.44
N GLY A 36 -0.29 -26.67 8.89
CA GLY A 36 -0.82 -25.54 8.14
C GLY A 36 -1.34 -24.45 9.06
N LYS A 37 -1.20 -23.20 8.61
CA LYS A 37 -1.79 -22.04 9.27
C LYS A 37 -2.48 -21.14 8.27
N THR A 38 -3.74 -20.85 8.58
CA THR A 38 -4.58 -19.95 7.80
C THR A 38 -4.78 -18.66 8.59
N ARG A 39 -4.59 -17.52 7.92
CA ARG A 39 -4.82 -16.19 8.48
C ARG A 39 -5.61 -15.34 7.50
N THR A 40 -6.72 -14.80 7.98
CA THR A 40 -7.44 -13.74 7.27
C THR A 40 -6.72 -12.42 7.48
N ILE A 41 -6.45 -11.71 6.39
CA ILE A 41 -5.89 -10.37 6.36
C ILE A 41 -6.90 -9.42 5.73
N LYS A 42 -6.97 -8.19 6.24
CA LYS A 42 -7.82 -7.15 5.67
C LYS A 42 -6.95 -6.09 5.01
N VAL A 43 -6.96 -6.07 3.69
CA VAL A 43 -6.25 -5.08 2.89
C VAL A 43 -7.15 -3.85 2.72
N THR A 44 -6.74 -2.72 3.28
CA THR A 44 -7.48 -1.46 3.17
C THR A 44 -6.69 -0.42 2.42
N LYS A 45 -7.38 0.52 1.76
CA LYS A 45 -6.70 1.65 1.13
C LYS A 45 -6.10 2.53 2.20
N ASP A 46 -4.88 2.99 1.98
CA ASP A 46 -4.27 4.01 2.82
C ASP A 46 -4.87 5.40 2.51
N MET A 47 -6.00 5.69 3.19
CA MET A 47 -6.71 6.96 3.04
C MET A 47 -5.91 8.14 3.56
N LYS A 48 -5.03 7.93 4.55
CA LYS A 48 -4.16 8.99 5.07
C LYS A 48 -3.19 9.45 3.98
N THR A 49 -2.55 8.51 3.30
CA THR A 49 -1.64 8.83 2.20
C THR A 49 -2.38 9.46 1.02
N TYR A 50 -3.58 8.96 0.70
CA TYR A 50 -4.41 9.55 -0.35
C TYR A 50 -4.79 11.01 -0.05
N LEU A 51 -5.29 11.30 1.15
CA LEU A 51 -5.66 12.66 1.58
C LEU A 51 -4.45 13.60 1.62
N LYS A 52 -3.28 13.11 2.05
CA LYS A 52 -2.03 13.88 1.99
C LYS A 52 -1.66 14.28 0.56
N LYS A 53 -1.83 13.38 -0.41
CA LYS A 53 -1.58 13.72 -1.82
C LYS A 53 -2.55 14.79 -2.32
N LEU A 54 -3.84 14.67 -2.01
CA LEU A 54 -4.85 15.67 -2.41
C LEU A 54 -4.59 17.04 -1.81
N THR A 55 -4.34 17.11 -0.50
CA THR A 55 -4.06 18.37 0.20
C THR A 55 -2.76 19.00 -0.29
N SER A 56 -1.73 18.21 -0.60
CA SER A 56 -0.49 18.70 -1.21
C SER A 56 -0.73 19.34 -2.57
N ILE A 57 -1.54 18.72 -3.43
CA ILE A 57 -1.90 19.29 -4.75
C ILE A 57 -2.68 20.59 -4.57
N GLY A 58 -3.68 20.59 -3.68
CA GLY A 58 -4.47 21.79 -3.39
C GLY A 58 -3.62 22.94 -2.85
N SER A 59 -2.66 22.65 -1.96
CA SER A 59 -1.74 23.66 -1.43
C SER A 59 -0.83 24.24 -2.50
N LEU A 60 -0.35 23.44 -3.45
CA LEU A 60 0.44 23.93 -4.59
C LEU A 60 -0.40 24.85 -5.47
N LEU A 61 -1.61 24.45 -5.84
CA LEU A 61 -2.50 25.26 -6.67
C LEU A 61 -2.91 26.56 -5.97
N GLY A 62 -3.28 26.51 -4.69
CA GLY A 62 -3.62 27.69 -3.90
C GLY A 62 -2.42 28.63 -3.69
N GLY A 63 -1.23 28.06 -3.48
CA GLY A 63 0.01 28.83 -3.36
C GLY A 63 0.41 29.54 -4.65
N LEU A 64 0.12 28.95 -5.83
CA LEU A 64 0.35 29.57 -7.13
C LEU A 64 -0.75 30.56 -7.54
N ALA A 65 -1.97 30.42 -7.04
CA ALA A 65 -3.08 31.31 -7.35
C ALA A 65 -2.81 32.76 -6.91
N VAL A 66 -2.19 32.95 -5.74
CA VAL A 66 -1.86 34.28 -5.20
C VAL A 66 -0.87 35.07 -6.08
N PRO A 67 0.30 34.53 -6.47
CA PRO A 67 1.20 35.24 -7.37
C PRO A 67 0.62 35.38 -8.79
N LEU A 68 -0.09 34.39 -9.31
CA LEU A 68 -0.75 34.50 -10.62
C LEU A 68 -1.80 35.62 -10.63
N ALA A 69 -2.62 35.76 -9.58
CA ALA A 69 -3.59 36.84 -9.45
C ALA A 69 -2.94 38.23 -9.38
N LYS A 70 -1.71 38.33 -8.88
CA LYS A 70 -0.94 39.59 -8.85
C LYS A 70 -0.30 39.92 -10.20
N VAL A 71 0.16 38.92 -10.95
CA VAL A 71 0.92 39.12 -12.19
C VAL A 71 0.00 39.19 -13.42
N LEU A 72 -1.09 38.42 -13.48
CA LEU A 72 -2.02 38.42 -14.63
C LEU A 72 -2.51 39.83 -15.01
N PRO A 73 -2.97 40.69 -14.07
CA PRO A 73 -3.45 42.03 -14.41
C PRO A 73 -2.37 42.90 -15.08
N SER A 74 -1.10 42.69 -14.73
CA SER A 74 0.03 43.44 -15.29
C SER A 74 0.50 42.96 -16.67
N MET A 75 0.02 41.79 -17.12
CA MET A 75 0.36 41.24 -18.44
C MET A 75 -0.77 41.40 -19.48
N ILE A 76 -1.98 41.73 -19.03
CA ILE A 76 -3.20 41.84 -19.87
C ILE A 76 -3.68 43.30 -19.93
N GLY A 77 -2.98 44.23 -19.27
CA GLY A 77 -3.24 45.67 -19.25
C GLY A 77 -2.21 46.47 -20.02
#